data_AF-A0ABD3Z695-F1
#
_entry.id   AF-A0ABD3Z695-F1
#
_cell.length_a   1.000
_cell.length_b   1.000
_cell.length_c   1.000
_cell.angle_alpha   90.00
_cell.angle_beta   90.00
_cell.angle_gamma   90.00
#
_symmetry.space_group_name_H-M   'P 1'
#
loop_
_entity.id
_entity.type
_entity.pdbx_description
1 polymer ?
#
loop_
_entity_poly.entity_id
_entity_poly.type
_entity_poly.pdbx_seq_one_letter_code
_entity_poly.pdbx_strand_id
1 'polypeptide(L)'
;MPVGGVWWINTDRNEDAIGLVNQTIAAQDKDSRVAVITMGEDPKKIITLESGRGPQTVRLFSMTSEADSLYFLSRDVQCSIDPDHYLVILKCANNVLQNIPAEKLLPWLEKINKWAKFQNCTLLIVNPGSNNDKLFSLLMGEYRSLFGLASVRDQAGSYLYDIAFWCNEKGVSARQQLTLKHIEGEWHLAQQEETVVQPRSDEKRILSHIAVLEGAPALSENWSLFESNEALFHEARTTQAATIIFSLMQNNQIETLARQIHTLRRQRGSALKIIVRENNTSLRATDERLLLGCGANMVIPWNAPLSRCLTLIESVQGQQFSRHVPEDISTLLSMTQPMKLRGYQKWDTFCDAVGNMMSNTLLPADGKGVMVALRPVPGIRVEQALTLCRPNRTGDIMTIGDNRLVLFLSFCRVNDLDTALNHIFPLPTGDIFSNRMIWFEDNTISAELVQMRALQPEQWVKPIAIKSDAKPILNARHDGHVWRRVPEPLRLLTDNAENASS
;
A
#
# COMPACT_ATOMS: atom_id res chain seq x y z
N MET A 1 -29.37 -2.25 20.35
CA MET A 1 -29.84 -0.93 20.84
C MET A 1 -30.73 -1.23 22.03
N PRO A 2 -30.41 -0.77 23.26
CA PRO A 2 -31.27 -1.00 24.42
C PRO A 2 -32.69 -0.45 24.19
N VAL A 3 -33.65 -0.91 24.98
CA VAL A 3 -35.04 -0.46 24.89
C VAL A 3 -35.19 0.92 25.56
N GLY A 4 -36.05 1.79 25.02
CA GLY A 4 -36.37 3.08 25.62
C GLY A 4 -35.41 4.23 25.26
N GLY A 5 -34.73 4.14 24.12
CA GLY A 5 -33.80 5.14 23.62
C GLY A 5 -34.13 5.65 22.22
N VAL A 6 -33.45 6.74 21.84
CA VAL A 6 -33.54 7.34 20.51
C VAL A 6 -32.14 7.33 19.89
N TRP A 7 -32.02 6.72 18.71
CA TRP A 7 -30.80 6.67 17.92
C TRP A 7 -30.95 7.50 16.66
N TRP A 8 -29.86 8.16 16.26
CA TRP A 8 -29.83 9.03 15.10
C TRP A 8 -28.68 8.66 14.17
N ILE A 9 -28.99 8.43 12.90
CA ILE A 9 -28.01 8.14 11.85
C ILE A 9 -28.21 9.12 10.69
N ASN A 10 -27.16 9.85 10.35
CA ASN A 10 -27.12 10.66 9.13
C ASN A 10 -26.50 9.86 7.98
N THR A 11 -27.01 10.04 6.77
CA THR A 11 -26.40 9.49 5.55
C THR A 11 -26.28 10.57 4.49
N ASP A 12 -25.23 10.51 3.68
CA ASP A 12 -25.02 11.48 2.59
C ASP A 12 -25.99 11.25 1.42
N ARG A 13 -26.32 9.98 1.12
CA ARG A 13 -27.23 9.59 0.03
C ARG A 13 -28.51 8.96 0.57
N ASN A 14 -29.60 9.14 -0.19
CA ASN A 14 -30.89 8.50 0.09
C ASN A 14 -30.80 6.97 -0.07
N GLU A 15 -30.08 6.49 -1.07
CA GLU A 15 -29.88 5.06 -1.32
C GLU A 15 -29.20 4.37 -0.14
N ASP A 16 -28.20 5.01 0.47
CA ASP A 16 -27.51 4.49 1.65
C ASP A 16 -28.45 4.42 2.86
N ALA A 17 -29.34 5.41 3.04
CA ALA A 17 -30.38 5.36 4.08
C ALA A 17 -31.33 4.18 3.87
N ILE A 18 -31.74 3.92 2.63
CA ILE A 18 -32.61 2.79 2.29
C ILE A 18 -31.91 1.46 2.57
N GLY A 19 -30.66 1.32 2.14
CA GLY A 19 -29.83 0.14 2.42
C GLY A 19 -29.67 -0.11 3.92
N LEU A 20 -29.39 0.93 4.69
CA LEU A 20 -29.23 0.85 6.14
C LEU A 20 -30.54 0.45 6.85
N VAL A 21 -31.69 0.99 6.42
CA VAL A 21 -33.00 0.60 6.95
C VAL A 21 -33.30 -0.88 6.65
N ASN A 22 -33.10 -1.32 5.41
CA ASN A 22 -33.35 -2.70 5.00
C ASN A 22 -32.46 -3.68 5.78
N GLN A 23 -31.17 -3.36 5.92
CA GLN A 23 -30.24 -4.18 6.68
C GLN A 23 -30.58 -4.21 8.18
N THR A 24 -31.01 -3.07 8.75
CA THR A 24 -31.42 -3.01 10.16
C THR A 24 -32.62 -3.91 10.42
N ILE A 25 -33.59 -3.96 9.49
CA ILE A 25 -34.76 -4.85 9.59
C ILE A 25 -34.35 -6.31 9.41
N ALA A 26 -33.50 -6.61 8.42
CA ALA A 26 -33.03 -7.97 8.15
C ALA A 26 -32.23 -8.58 9.32
N ALA A 27 -31.56 -7.74 10.12
CA ALA A 27 -30.79 -8.14 11.28
C ALA A 27 -31.63 -8.41 12.55
N GLN A 28 -32.94 -8.14 12.54
CA GLN A 28 -33.81 -8.43 13.69
C GLN A 28 -34.24 -9.90 13.75
N ASP A 29 -34.55 -10.38 14.95
CA ASP A 29 -35.07 -11.71 15.17
C ASP A 29 -36.49 -11.88 14.60
N LYS A 30 -36.90 -13.12 14.35
CA LYS A 30 -38.20 -13.46 13.76
C LYS A 30 -39.39 -12.94 14.58
N ASP A 31 -39.24 -12.89 15.90
CA ASP A 31 -40.29 -12.48 16.84
C ASP A 31 -40.23 -10.99 17.20
N SER A 32 -39.27 -10.24 16.63
CA SER A 32 -39.13 -8.81 16.88
C SER A 32 -40.28 -8.01 16.28
N ARG A 33 -40.80 -7.06 17.06
CA ARG A 33 -41.86 -6.14 16.64
C ARG A 33 -41.24 -4.91 15.99
N VAL A 34 -41.38 -4.78 14.66
CA VAL A 34 -40.77 -3.69 13.89
C VAL A 34 -41.84 -2.88 13.16
N ALA A 35 -41.73 -1.55 13.27
CA ALA A 35 -42.52 -0.59 12.54
C ALA A 35 -41.62 0.35 11.75
N VAL A 36 -41.90 0.58 10.47
CA VAL A 36 -41.14 1.48 9.60
C VAL A 36 -42.05 2.59 9.13
N ILE A 37 -41.59 3.82 9.30
CA ILE A 37 -42.29 5.05 8.96
C ILE A 37 -41.44 5.79 7.94
N THR A 38 -41.99 6.00 6.74
CA THR A 38 -41.29 6.69 5.66
C THR A 38 -41.94 8.04 5.41
N MET A 39 -41.11 9.07 5.29
CA MET A 39 -41.56 10.43 5.02
C MET A 39 -41.50 10.73 3.52
N GLY A 40 -42.61 11.15 2.94
CA GLY A 40 -42.72 11.59 1.53
C GLY A 40 -42.64 10.49 0.46
N GLU A 41 -42.39 9.24 0.84
CA GLU A 41 -42.23 8.10 -0.06
C GLU A 41 -43.05 6.89 0.42
N ASP A 42 -43.47 6.04 -0.52
CA ASP A 42 -44.22 4.82 -0.21
C ASP A 42 -43.29 3.75 0.40
N PRO A 43 -43.56 3.28 1.64
CA PRO A 43 -42.70 2.33 2.32
C PRO A 43 -42.55 1.00 1.57
N LYS A 44 -43.56 0.59 0.78
CA LYS A 44 -43.50 -0.66 0.00
C LYS A 44 -42.48 -0.62 -1.14
N LYS A 45 -42.09 0.56 -1.61
CA LYS A 45 -41.07 0.71 -2.68
C LYS A 45 -39.66 0.73 -2.12
N ILE A 46 -39.52 1.05 -0.84
CA ILE A 46 -38.24 1.24 -0.16
C ILE A 46 -37.79 -0.06 0.50
N ILE A 47 -38.73 -0.77 1.12
CA ILE A 47 -38.43 -1.93 1.94
C ILE A 47 -38.39 -3.17 1.07
N THR A 48 -37.18 -3.66 0.88
CA THR A 48 -36.89 -4.89 0.12
C THR A 48 -36.19 -5.85 1.06
N LEU A 49 -36.91 -6.92 1.45
CA LEU A 49 -36.37 -7.98 2.30
C LEU A 49 -36.33 -9.27 1.50
N GLU A 50 -35.18 -9.94 1.49
CA GLU A 50 -35.04 -11.26 0.88
C GLU A 50 -35.78 -12.34 1.69
N SER A 51 -36.22 -13.38 1.01
CA SER A 51 -37.03 -14.45 1.58
C SER A 51 -36.23 -15.22 2.66
N GLY A 52 -36.50 -14.96 3.93
CA GLY A 52 -35.98 -15.74 5.06
C GLY A 52 -35.13 -14.99 6.09
N ARG A 53 -34.86 -13.69 5.89
CA ARG A 53 -34.15 -12.83 6.85
C ARG A 53 -35.09 -11.73 7.40
N GLY A 54 -34.98 -11.45 8.70
CA GLY A 54 -35.78 -10.43 9.39
C GLY A 54 -37.05 -10.95 10.11
N PRO A 55 -37.87 -10.04 10.66
CA PRO A 55 -39.03 -10.35 11.47
C PRO A 55 -40.19 -10.92 10.65
N GLN A 56 -41.06 -11.72 11.28
CA GLN A 56 -42.23 -12.31 10.60
C GLN A 56 -43.22 -11.26 10.10
N THR A 57 -43.34 -10.13 10.80
CA THR A 57 -44.24 -9.03 10.43
C THR A 57 -43.56 -7.69 10.60
N VAL A 58 -43.61 -6.87 9.56
CA VAL A 58 -43.17 -5.46 9.59
C VAL A 58 -44.39 -4.57 9.35
N ARG A 59 -44.65 -3.62 10.24
CA ARG A 59 -45.73 -2.63 10.07
C ARG A 59 -45.19 -1.43 9.30
N LEU A 60 -45.85 -1.09 8.20
CA LEU A 60 -45.41 -0.02 7.30
C LEU A 60 -46.36 1.17 7.40
N PHE A 61 -45.81 2.36 7.61
CA PHE A 61 -46.54 3.62 7.67
C PHE A 61 -45.88 4.66 6.77
N SER A 62 -46.70 5.55 6.22
CA SER A 62 -46.25 6.68 5.42
C SER A 62 -46.70 7.98 6.07
N MET A 63 -45.86 9.00 6.05
CA MET A 63 -46.21 10.36 6.46
C MET A 63 -45.83 11.39 5.39
N THR A 64 -46.46 12.57 5.43
CA THR A 64 -46.13 13.68 4.54
C THR A 64 -44.74 14.25 4.86
N SER A 65 -44.09 14.87 3.89
CA SER A 65 -42.76 15.50 4.03
C SER A 65 -42.77 16.83 4.79
N GLU A 66 -43.82 17.10 5.57
CA GLU A 66 -43.99 18.34 6.31
C GLU A 66 -43.38 18.22 7.71
N ALA A 67 -42.81 19.32 8.21
CA ALA A 67 -42.25 19.38 9.55
C ALA A 67 -43.29 19.10 10.65
N ASP A 68 -44.54 19.49 10.41
CA ASP A 68 -45.64 19.33 11.36
C ASP A 68 -45.96 17.85 11.65
N SER A 69 -45.72 16.97 10.68
CA SER A 69 -45.89 15.52 10.82
C SER A 69 -44.97 14.90 11.88
N LEU A 70 -43.80 15.50 12.14
CA LEU A 70 -42.92 15.03 13.21
C LEU A 70 -43.53 15.27 14.60
N TYR A 71 -44.23 16.39 14.80
CA TYR A 71 -44.80 16.73 16.10
C TYR A 71 -45.92 15.80 16.57
N PHE A 72 -46.66 15.23 15.62
CA PHE A 72 -47.76 14.30 15.88
C PHE A 72 -47.35 12.82 15.84
N LEU A 73 -46.12 12.52 15.39
CA LEU A 73 -45.58 11.16 15.27
C LEU A 73 -45.89 10.27 16.48
N SER A 74 -45.58 10.71 17.71
CA SER A 74 -45.77 9.88 18.90
C SER A 74 -47.23 9.53 19.17
N ARG A 75 -48.15 10.45 18.86
CA ARG A 75 -49.60 10.24 18.99
C ARG A 75 -50.10 9.28 17.91
N ASP A 76 -49.69 9.49 16.67
CA ASP A 76 -50.15 8.68 15.53
C ASP A 76 -49.67 7.24 15.64
N VAL A 77 -48.45 7.03 16.12
CA VAL A 77 -47.91 5.70 16.42
C VAL A 77 -48.73 5.02 17.51
N GLN A 78 -49.03 5.71 18.62
CA GLN A 78 -49.85 5.15 19.71
C GLN A 78 -51.29 4.82 19.29
N CYS A 79 -51.85 5.57 18.36
CA CYS A 79 -53.18 5.27 17.83
C CYS A 79 -53.18 4.05 16.89
N SER A 80 -52.03 3.71 16.30
CA SER A 80 -51.92 2.69 15.26
C SER A 80 -51.37 1.35 15.78
N ILE A 81 -50.46 1.40 16.74
CA ILE A 81 -49.79 0.24 17.34
C ILE A 81 -49.59 0.43 18.84
N ASP A 82 -49.51 -0.68 19.58
CA ASP A 82 -49.00 -0.68 20.95
C ASP A 82 -47.46 -0.62 20.90
N PRO A 83 -46.83 0.50 21.29
CA PRO A 83 -45.41 0.74 21.08
C PRO A 83 -44.48 -0.03 22.05
N ASP A 84 -45.02 -0.75 23.04
CA ASP A 84 -44.20 -1.51 23.98
C ASP A 84 -43.24 -2.48 23.27
N HIS A 85 -41.94 -2.42 23.58
CA HIS A 85 -40.86 -3.18 22.96
C HIS A 85 -40.85 -3.18 21.42
N TYR A 86 -41.39 -2.14 20.77
CA TYR A 86 -41.27 -1.97 19.33
C TYR A 86 -39.95 -1.29 18.94
N LEU A 87 -39.36 -1.77 17.85
CA LEU A 87 -38.37 -1.02 17.08
C LEU A 87 -39.11 -0.18 16.04
N VAL A 88 -39.14 1.13 16.25
CA VAL A 88 -39.71 2.10 15.31
C VAL A 88 -38.58 2.74 14.52
N ILE A 89 -38.59 2.59 13.19
CA ILE A 89 -37.61 3.17 12.28
C ILE A 89 -38.28 4.30 11.51
N LEU A 90 -37.80 5.53 11.70
CA LEU A 90 -38.23 6.71 10.96
C LEU A 90 -37.19 7.04 9.90
N LYS A 91 -37.55 6.87 8.63
CA LYS A 91 -36.76 7.34 7.49
C LYS A 91 -37.27 8.70 7.03
N CYS A 92 -36.45 9.73 7.19
CA CYS A 92 -36.79 11.09 6.79
C CYS A 92 -36.64 11.29 5.27
N ALA A 93 -37.35 12.26 4.72
CA ALA A 93 -37.15 12.70 3.34
C ALA A 93 -35.87 13.54 3.23
N ASN A 94 -35.26 13.55 2.04
CA ASN A 94 -33.99 14.23 1.80
C ASN A 94 -34.03 15.70 2.24
N ASN A 95 -33.07 16.10 3.07
CA ASN A 95 -32.87 17.47 3.54
C ASN A 95 -34.04 18.10 4.33
N VAL A 96 -35.11 17.36 4.69
CA VAL A 96 -36.27 17.93 5.40
C VAL A 96 -35.87 18.48 6.78
N LEU A 97 -35.05 17.72 7.52
CA LEU A 97 -34.61 18.09 8.85
C LEU A 97 -33.64 19.28 8.85
N GLN A 98 -32.96 19.57 7.73
CA GLN A 98 -32.11 20.75 7.58
C GLN A 98 -32.91 22.06 7.48
N ASN A 99 -34.16 21.96 7.01
CA ASN A 99 -35.05 23.11 6.85
C ASN A 99 -35.80 23.47 8.15
N ILE A 100 -35.71 22.62 9.18
CA ILE A 100 -36.37 22.83 10.47
C ILE A 100 -35.42 23.60 11.39
N PRO A 101 -35.85 24.73 11.98
CA PRO A 101 -34.99 25.49 12.89
C PRO A 101 -34.66 24.68 14.15
N ALA A 102 -33.45 24.85 14.68
CA ALA A 102 -32.96 24.15 15.87
C ALA A 102 -33.90 24.31 17.08
N GLU A 103 -34.46 25.50 17.27
CA GLU A 103 -35.41 25.83 18.35
C GLU A 103 -36.67 24.96 18.35
N LYS A 104 -37.01 24.38 17.19
CA LYS A 104 -38.15 23.47 17.01
C LYS A 104 -37.76 22.01 17.14
N LEU A 105 -36.57 21.64 16.67
CA LEU A 105 -36.08 20.28 16.64
C LEU A 105 -35.64 19.78 18.03
N LEU A 106 -34.92 20.60 18.81
CA LEU A 106 -34.40 20.20 20.12
C LEU A 106 -35.51 19.86 21.13
N PRO A 107 -36.57 20.68 21.30
CA PRO A 107 -37.67 20.34 22.20
C PRO A 107 -38.46 19.11 21.74
N TRP A 108 -38.53 18.89 20.42
CA TRP A 108 -39.14 17.69 19.86
C TRP A 108 -38.33 16.43 20.20
N LEU A 109 -36.99 16.49 20.09
CA LEU A 109 -36.09 15.39 20.49
C LEU A 109 -36.23 15.04 21.97
N GLU A 110 -36.33 16.04 22.85
CA GLU A 110 -36.57 15.77 24.28
C GLU A 110 -37.93 15.10 24.50
N LYS A 111 -38.98 15.56 23.81
CA LYS A 111 -40.33 15.00 23.92
C LYS A 111 -40.37 13.55 23.42
N ILE A 112 -39.73 13.26 22.29
CA ILE A 112 -39.72 11.91 21.71
C ILE A 112 -38.87 10.95 22.52
N ASN A 113 -37.76 11.40 23.13
CA ASN A 113 -37.00 10.61 24.08
C ASN A 113 -37.83 10.22 25.31
N LYS A 114 -38.51 11.19 25.94
CA LYS A 114 -39.41 10.91 27.08
C LYS A 114 -40.50 9.92 26.72
N TRP A 115 -41.08 10.06 25.51
CA TRP A 115 -42.07 9.13 24.99
C TRP A 115 -41.51 7.73 24.79
N ALA A 116 -40.35 7.60 24.12
CA ALA A 116 -39.71 6.32 23.86
C ALA A 116 -39.37 5.58 25.16
N LYS A 117 -38.87 6.31 26.16
CA LYS A 117 -38.59 5.78 27.48
C LYS A 117 -39.85 5.36 28.24
N PHE A 118 -40.92 6.14 28.17
CA PHE A 118 -42.19 5.82 28.84
C PHE A 118 -42.87 4.60 28.24
N GLN A 119 -42.78 4.45 26.92
CA GLN A 119 -43.40 3.36 26.16
C GLN A 119 -42.49 2.14 26.02
N ASN A 120 -41.27 2.14 26.59
CA ASN A 120 -40.27 1.10 26.36
C ASN A 120 -40.11 0.76 24.87
N CYS A 121 -40.00 1.77 24.01
CA CYS A 121 -39.80 1.58 22.58
C CYS A 121 -38.45 2.14 22.14
N THR A 122 -37.93 1.63 21.03
CA THR A 122 -36.66 2.08 20.46
C THR A 122 -36.95 2.81 19.16
N LEU A 123 -36.59 4.09 19.11
CA LEU A 123 -36.74 4.90 17.90
C LEU A 123 -35.40 5.08 17.20
N LEU A 124 -35.29 4.64 15.95
CA LEU A 124 -34.16 4.90 15.08
C LEU A 124 -34.55 5.92 14.01
N ILE A 125 -33.88 7.06 13.98
CA ILE A 125 -34.08 8.12 13.00
C ILE A 125 -32.94 8.05 11.98
N VAL A 126 -33.31 7.84 10.70
CA VAL A 126 -32.37 7.83 9.58
C VAL A 126 -32.65 9.05 8.71
N ASN A 127 -31.69 9.97 8.69
CA ASN A 127 -31.79 11.23 7.98
C ASN A 127 -30.83 11.28 6.78
N PRO A 128 -31.35 11.15 5.55
CA PRO A 128 -30.56 11.38 4.35
C PRO A 128 -30.45 12.88 4.05
N GLY A 129 -29.25 13.36 3.78
CA GLY A 129 -29.04 14.73 3.36
C GLY A 129 -27.60 15.09 3.04
N SER A 130 -27.43 16.03 2.11
CA SER A 130 -26.11 16.56 1.78
C SER A 130 -25.68 17.59 2.82
N ASN A 131 -24.42 17.54 3.29
CA ASN A 131 -23.85 18.53 4.21
C ASN A 131 -24.48 18.54 5.62
N ASN A 132 -24.58 17.36 6.23
CA ASN A 132 -25.15 17.15 7.56
C ASN A 132 -24.27 17.68 8.72
N ASP A 133 -23.11 18.29 8.45
CA ASP A 133 -22.15 18.70 9.49
C ASP A 133 -22.75 19.72 10.48
N LYS A 134 -23.55 20.69 10.00
CA LYS A 134 -24.22 21.68 10.88
C LYS A 134 -25.20 21.02 11.84
N LEU A 135 -25.99 20.07 11.32
CA LEU A 135 -27.00 19.34 12.09
C LEU A 135 -26.32 18.35 13.05
N PHE A 136 -25.26 17.71 12.60
CA PHE A 136 -24.42 16.84 13.42
C PHE A 136 -23.77 17.59 14.58
N SER A 137 -23.19 18.77 14.35
CA SER A 137 -22.65 19.62 15.43
C SER A 137 -23.72 20.10 16.42
N LEU A 138 -24.94 20.38 15.95
CA LEU A 138 -26.07 20.73 16.82
C LEU A 138 -26.47 19.53 17.70
N LEU A 139 -26.64 18.35 17.10
CA LEU A 139 -27.04 17.12 17.80
C LEU A 139 -25.95 16.59 18.76
N MET A 140 -24.68 16.91 18.50
CA MET A 140 -23.58 16.62 19.43
C MET A 140 -23.77 17.28 20.81
N GLY A 141 -24.46 18.42 20.88
CA GLY A 141 -24.81 19.07 22.15
C GLY A 141 -25.88 18.33 22.95
N GLU A 142 -26.66 17.45 22.31
CA GLU A 142 -27.86 16.80 22.86
C GLU A 142 -27.61 15.37 23.36
N TYR A 143 -26.47 15.14 24.02
CA TYR A 143 -26.12 13.83 24.58
C TYR A 143 -27.12 13.29 25.63
N ARG A 144 -27.96 14.16 26.19
CA ARG A 144 -29.01 13.76 27.16
C ARG A 144 -30.28 13.26 26.49
N SER A 145 -30.52 13.70 25.26
CA SER A 145 -31.75 13.45 24.50
C SER A 145 -31.57 12.35 23.45
N LEU A 146 -30.32 12.01 23.09
CA LEU A 146 -30.00 10.92 22.18
C LEU A 146 -29.17 9.85 22.89
N PHE A 147 -29.47 8.59 22.59
CA PHE A 147 -28.69 7.43 23.03
C PHE A 147 -27.63 7.03 22.01
N GLY A 148 -27.71 7.52 20.78
CA GLY A 148 -26.63 7.37 19.82
C GLY A 148 -26.73 8.32 18.65
N LEU A 149 -25.57 8.77 18.19
CA LEU A 149 -25.40 9.62 17.02
C LEU A 149 -24.28 9.04 16.16
N ALA A 150 -24.59 8.76 14.90
CA ALA A 150 -23.63 8.32 13.91
C ALA A 150 -23.88 8.96 12.54
N SER A 151 -22.86 8.94 11.68
CA SER A 151 -22.93 9.42 10.30
C SER A 151 -22.26 8.43 9.36
N VAL A 152 -22.93 8.09 8.26
CA VAL A 152 -22.35 7.34 7.14
C VAL A 152 -21.96 8.34 6.05
N ARG A 153 -20.67 8.35 5.68
CA ARG A 153 -20.13 9.21 4.62
C ARG A 153 -19.55 8.35 3.49
N ASP A 154 -19.72 8.79 2.25
CA ASP A 154 -19.11 8.15 1.08
C ASP A 154 -17.71 8.73 0.82
N GLN A 155 -16.67 7.89 0.82
CA GLN A 155 -15.28 8.25 0.51
C GLN A 155 -14.75 7.38 -0.62
N ALA A 156 -14.92 7.85 -1.86
CA ALA A 156 -14.23 7.41 -3.08
C ALA A 156 -13.97 5.89 -3.17
N GLY A 157 -15.02 5.07 -2.99
CA GLY A 157 -14.98 3.60 -3.09
C GLY A 157 -14.98 2.84 -1.76
N SER A 158 -15.01 3.56 -0.63
CA SER A 158 -15.25 3.00 0.71
C SER A 158 -16.19 3.91 1.49
N TYR A 159 -16.94 3.34 2.43
CA TYR A 159 -17.82 4.14 3.27
C TYR A 159 -17.24 4.29 4.66
N LEU A 160 -17.38 5.47 5.24
CA LEU A 160 -16.91 5.76 6.59
C LEU A 160 -18.11 5.94 7.51
N TYR A 161 -18.20 5.08 8.52
CA TYR A 161 -19.18 5.15 9.58
C TYR A 161 -18.56 5.81 10.81
N ASP A 162 -18.88 7.09 10.99
CA ASP A 162 -18.39 7.94 12.07
C ASP A 162 -19.37 7.91 13.24
N ILE A 163 -18.98 7.25 14.32
CA ILE A 163 -19.74 7.15 15.56
C ILE A 163 -19.28 8.26 16.49
N ALA A 164 -20.14 9.26 16.68
CA ALA A 164 -19.91 10.29 17.68
C ALA A 164 -20.02 9.72 19.09
N PHE A 165 -21.18 9.12 19.40
CA PHE A 165 -21.43 8.38 20.62
C PHE A 165 -22.54 7.35 20.38
N TRP A 166 -22.46 6.21 21.05
CA TRP A 166 -23.42 5.12 20.92
C TRP A 166 -23.51 4.36 22.23
N CYS A 167 -24.65 4.49 22.91
CA CYS A 167 -24.95 3.80 24.15
C CYS A 167 -25.36 2.35 23.86
N ASN A 168 -24.68 1.42 24.52
CA ASN A 168 -25.01 0.00 24.54
C ASN A 168 -25.27 -0.45 26.00
N GLU A 169 -25.63 -1.72 26.20
CA GLU A 169 -25.88 -2.27 27.54
C GLU A 169 -24.65 -2.29 28.45
N LYS A 170 -23.44 -2.23 27.87
CA LYS A 170 -22.15 -2.34 28.56
C LYS A 170 -21.46 -0.99 28.78
N GLY A 171 -21.98 0.11 28.24
CA GLY A 171 -21.36 1.43 28.30
C GLY A 171 -21.61 2.28 27.05
N VAL A 172 -20.78 3.31 26.85
CA VAL A 172 -20.88 4.23 25.71
C VAL A 172 -19.65 4.09 24.83
N SER A 173 -19.84 3.73 23.56
CA SER A 173 -18.81 3.81 22.53
C SER A 173 -18.80 5.23 21.96
N ALA A 174 -17.68 5.94 22.00
CA ALA A 174 -17.59 7.31 21.47
C ALA A 174 -16.37 7.48 20.57
N ARG A 175 -16.49 8.37 19.58
CA ARG A 175 -15.43 8.75 18.61
C ARG A 175 -14.77 7.55 17.93
N GLN A 176 -15.59 6.65 17.38
CA GLN A 176 -15.10 5.52 16.61
C GLN A 176 -15.40 5.73 15.14
N GLN A 177 -14.39 5.59 14.28
CA GLN A 177 -14.55 5.60 12.84
C GLN A 177 -14.36 4.18 12.32
N LEU A 178 -15.40 3.67 11.66
CA LEU A 178 -15.42 2.31 11.13
C LEU A 178 -15.54 2.37 9.62
N THR A 179 -14.65 1.70 8.91
CA THR A 179 -14.73 1.59 7.45
C THR A 179 -15.71 0.48 7.10
N LEU A 180 -16.72 0.81 6.29
CA LEU A 180 -17.70 -0.12 5.76
C LEU A 180 -17.39 -0.40 4.28
N LYS A 181 -17.55 -1.67 3.89
CA LYS A 181 -17.52 -2.14 2.51
C LYS A 181 -18.92 -2.61 2.13
N HIS A 182 -19.37 -2.17 0.97
CA HIS A 182 -20.62 -2.64 0.38
C HIS A 182 -20.33 -3.87 -0.48
N ILE A 183 -20.74 -5.06 -0.03
CA ILE A 183 -20.52 -6.34 -0.72
C ILE A 183 -21.90 -6.96 -0.94
N GLU A 184 -22.24 -7.28 -2.19
CA GLU A 184 -23.49 -7.96 -2.56
C GLU A 184 -24.80 -7.30 -2.03
N GLY A 185 -24.81 -5.98 -1.83
CA GLY A 185 -25.99 -5.27 -1.31
C GLY A 185 -26.06 -5.20 0.23
N GLU A 186 -25.10 -5.79 0.93
CA GLU A 186 -24.98 -5.73 2.38
C GLU A 186 -23.78 -4.87 2.80
N TRP A 187 -23.95 -4.11 3.88
CA TRP A 187 -22.86 -3.36 4.48
C TRP A 187 -22.10 -4.24 5.44
N HIS A 188 -20.85 -4.53 5.11
CA HIS A 188 -19.95 -5.25 5.98
C HIS A 188 -18.95 -4.28 6.58
N LEU A 189 -18.69 -4.44 7.87
CA LEU A 189 -17.50 -3.87 8.48
C LEU A 189 -16.29 -4.41 7.71
N ALA A 190 -15.51 -3.52 7.11
CA ALA A 190 -14.19 -3.91 6.65
C ALA A 190 -13.47 -4.46 7.88
N GLN A 191 -13.00 -5.71 7.82
CA GLN A 191 -12.20 -6.29 8.91
C GLN A 191 -10.96 -5.41 9.14
N GLN A 192 -11.13 -4.44 10.03
CA GLN A 192 -10.11 -3.83 10.85
C GLN A 192 -10.61 -4.04 12.28
N GLU A 193 -10.18 -5.15 12.89
CA GLU A 193 -9.95 -5.14 14.33
C GLU A 193 -8.83 -4.14 14.61
N GLU A 194 -9.14 -2.85 14.51
CA GLU A 194 -8.38 -1.81 15.17
C GLU A 194 -9.20 -1.41 16.38
N THR A 195 -9.16 -2.29 17.40
CA THR A 195 -9.30 -1.81 18.77
C THR A 195 -8.43 -0.56 18.88
N VAL A 196 -9.02 0.59 19.19
CA VAL A 196 -8.28 1.79 19.58
C VAL A 196 -7.36 1.36 20.72
N VAL A 197 -6.11 1.13 20.36
CA VAL A 197 -5.15 0.55 21.28
C VAL A 197 -4.78 1.64 22.26
N GLN A 198 -4.99 1.39 23.54
CA GLN A 198 -4.36 2.20 24.59
C GLN A 198 -2.86 2.40 24.29
N PRO A 199 -2.25 3.53 24.67
CA PRO A 199 -0.81 3.74 24.49
C PRO A 199 -0.06 2.55 25.07
N ARG A 200 0.52 1.72 24.17
CA ARG A 200 1.24 0.50 24.55
C ARG A 200 2.54 0.95 25.22
N SER A 201 2.92 0.31 26.32
CA SER A 201 4.01 0.74 27.19
C SER A 201 5.36 0.89 26.49
N ASP A 202 5.56 0.25 25.34
CA ASP A 202 6.81 0.22 24.58
C ASP A 202 6.84 1.17 23.38
N GLU A 203 5.85 2.03 23.17
CA GLU A 203 5.78 2.92 22.00
C GLU A 203 6.99 3.85 21.88
N LYS A 204 7.53 4.29 23.02
CA LYS A 204 8.71 5.15 23.11
C LYS A 204 10.04 4.40 22.95
N ARG A 205 10.03 3.06 22.97
CA ARG A 205 11.25 2.24 22.92
C ARG A 205 11.83 2.25 21.50
N ILE A 206 13.13 2.48 21.40
CA ILE A 206 13.88 2.52 20.14
C ILE A 206 14.93 1.41 20.18
N LEU A 207 14.75 0.39 19.35
CA LEU A 207 15.70 -0.68 19.13
C LEU A 207 16.51 -0.33 17.88
N SER A 208 17.82 -0.15 18.01
CA SER A 208 18.67 0.30 16.90
C SER A 208 19.93 -0.54 16.78
N HIS A 209 20.40 -0.71 15.56
CA HIS A 209 21.76 -1.18 15.32
C HIS A 209 22.78 -0.11 15.78
N ILE A 210 23.91 -0.52 16.35
CA ILE A 210 24.97 0.39 16.86
C ILE A 210 25.50 1.32 15.75
N ALA A 211 25.66 0.77 14.54
CA ALA A 211 26.15 1.52 13.39
C ALA A 211 25.26 2.69 12.92
N VAL A 212 24.03 2.82 13.43
CA VAL A 212 23.13 3.95 13.13
C VAL A 212 23.57 5.22 13.85
N LEU A 213 24.16 5.08 15.05
CA LEU A 213 24.59 6.21 15.88
C LEU A 213 26.03 6.68 15.60
N GLU A 214 26.70 6.11 14.58
CA GLU A 214 28.04 6.53 14.13
C GLU A 214 29.08 6.62 15.29
N GLY A 215 28.94 5.76 16.31
CA GLY A 215 29.82 5.70 17.49
C GLY A 215 29.32 6.47 18.72
N ALA A 216 28.18 7.16 18.64
CA ALA A 216 27.56 7.77 19.80
C ALA A 216 26.91 6.73 20.73
N PRO A 217 26.92 6.96 22.06
CA PRO A 217 26.22 6.11 23.02
C PRO A 217 24.69 6.25 22.88
N ALA A 218 23.95 5.39 23.58
CA ALA A 218 22.49 5.48 23.66
C ALA A 218 22.04 6.89 24.08
N LEU A 219 21.21 7.52 23.25
CA LEU A 219 20.81 8.93 23.42
C LEU A 219 19.82 9.16 24.57
N SER A 220 19.11 8.11 24.99
CA SER A 220 18.24 8.11 26.17
C SER A 220 17.99 6.68 26.69
N GLU A 221 17.31 6.56 27.82
CA GLU A 221 16.95 5.26 28.43
C GLU A 221 16.08 4.38 27.52
N ASN A 222 15.40 4.99 26.55
CA ASN A 222 14.54 4.27 25.60
C ASN A 222 15.33 3.61 24.46
N TRP A 223 16.62 3.92 24.31
CA TRP A 223 17.47 3.35 23.25
C TRP A 223 18.13 2.06 23.70
N SER A 224 17.89 0.99 22.96
CA SER A 224 18.62 -0.27 23.08
C SER A 224 19.43 -0.50 21.82
N LEU A 225 20.75 -0.66 21.97
CA LEU A 225 21.69 -0.80 20.86
C LEU A 225 22.11 -2.26 20.68
N PHE A 226 22.18 -2.71 19.43
CA PHE A 226 22.54 -4.08 19.07
C PHE A 226 23.69 -4.10 18.06
N GLU A 227 24.59 -5.09 18.20
CA GLU A 227 25.75 -5.28 17.32
C GLU A 227 25.42 -5.93 15.97
N SER A 228 24.28 -6.63 15.87
CA SER A 228 23.85 -7.34 14.67
C SER A 228 22.35 -7.14 14.40
N ASN A 229 21.98 -7.07 13.12
CA ASN A 229 20.59 -7.03 12.68
C ASN A 229 19.81 -8.29 13.11
N GLU A 230 20.47 -9.44 13.28
CA GLU A 230 19.80 -10.66 13.76
C GLU A 230 19.40 -10.55 15.23
N ALA A 231 20.30 -10.06 16.09
CA ALA A 231 20.01 -9.82 17.50
C ALA A 231 18.88 -8.78 17.66
N LEU A 232 18.95 -7.70 16.86
CA LEU A 232 17.89 -6.69 16.78
C LEU A 232 16.54 -7.30 16.37
N PHE A 233 16.53 -8.18 15.36
CA PHE A 233 15.32 -8.86 14.91
C PHE A 233 14.73 -9.78 15.99
N HIS A 234 15.56 -10.52 16.75
CA HIS A 234 15.09 -11.38 17.84
C HIS A 234 14.42 -10.59 18.95
N GLU A 235 15.01 -9.48 19.39
CA GLU A 235 14.39 -8.59 20.38
C GLU A 235 13.10 -7.97 19.82
N ALA A 236 13.13 -7.51 18.58
CA ALA A 236 11.98 -6.89 17.91
C ALA A 236 10.75 -7.81 17.81
N ARG A 237 10.92 -9.14 17.85
CA ARG A 237 9.78 -10.08 17.89
C ARG A 237 8.98 -9.99 19.18
N THR A 238 9.60 -9.50 20.26
CA THR A 238 8.95 -9.35 21.57
C THR A 238 8.23 -8.01 21.73
N THR A 239 8.56 -7.00 20.92
CA THR A 239 8.01 -5.63 21.02
C THR A 239 6.79 -5.42 20.14
N GLN A 240 5.89 -4.52 20.51
CA GLN A 240 4.58 -4.35 19.91
C GLN A 240 4.40 -3.00 19.19
N ALA A 241 4.94 -1.91 19.76
CA ALA A 241 4.85 -0.57 19.18
C ALA A 241 6.20 0.17 19.13
N ALA A 242 7.30 -0.52 19.39
CA ALA A 242 8.64 0.04 19.36
C ALA A 242 9.06 0.51 17.95
N THR A 243 10.07 1.37 17.91
CA THR A 243 10.76 1.76 16.68
C THR A 243 11.99 0.90 16.48
N ILE A 244 12.11 0.26 15.33
CA ILE A 244 13.18 -0.68 15.00
C ILE A 244 13.99 -0.08 13.85
N ILE A 245 15.28 0.08 14.05
CA ILE A 245 16.17 0.70 13.07
C ILE A 245 17.26 -0.28 12.67
N PHE A 246 17.09 -0.87 11.49
CA PHE A 246 18.08 -1.74 10.87
C PHE A 246 19.18 -0.93 10.19
N SER A 247 20.40 -1.45 10.17
CA SER A 247 21.51 -0.87 9.38
C SER A 247 21.77 -1.71 8.14
N LEU A 248 21.89 -1.05 6.98
CA LEU A 248 22.25 -1.66 5.71
C LEU A 248 23.64 -1.18 5.30
N MET A 249 24.60 -2.12 5.26
CA MET A 249 26.00 -1.83 4.87
C MET A 249 26.36 -2.38 3.49
N GLN A 250 25.77 -3.51 3.09
CA GLN A 250 26.11 -4.23 1.85
C GLN A 250 24.86 -4.79 1.15
N ASN A 251 24.89 -4.87 -0.19
CA ASN A 251 23.77 -5.37 -1.00
C ASN A 251 23.37 -6.82 -0.68
N ASN A 252 24.31 -7.67 -0.25
CA ASN A 252 24.03 -9.08 0.05
C ASN A 252 23.06 -9.25 1.24
N GLN A 253 22.90 -8.21 2.07
CA GLN A 253 22.02 -8.26 3.24
C GLN A 253 20.56 -7.91 2.91
N ILE A 254 20.27 -7.40 1.70
CA ILE A 254 18.95 -6.89 1.32
C ILE A 254 17.88 -7.99 1.40
N GLU A 255 18.16 -9.18 0.86
CA GLU A 255 17.18 -10.28 0.90
C GLU A 255 16.90 -10.75 2.33
N THR A 256 17.95 -10.93 3.14
CA THR A 256 17.81 -11.31 4.55
C THR A 256 17.01 -10.26 5.32
N LEU A 257 17.28 -8.98 5.07
CA LEU A 257 16.59 -7.88 5.71
C LEU A 257 15.13 -7.78 5.28
N ALA A 258 14.84 -7.98 3.99
CA ALA A 258 13.48 -8.03 3.46
C ALA A 258 12.65 -9.13 4.15
N ARG A 259 13.24 -10.31 4.38
CA ARG A 259 12.62 -11.43 5.12
C ARG A 259 12.35 -11.07 6.58
N GLN A 260 13.30 -10.41 7.25
CA GLN A 260 13.14 -9.98 8.64
C GLN A 260 12.02 -8.94 8.78
N ILE A 261 12.00 -7.92 7.91
CA ILE A 261 10.98 -6.86 7.92
C ILE A 261 9.58 -7.44 7.66
N HIS A 262 9.46 -8.30 6.65
CA HIS A 262 8.19 -8.97 6.32
C HIS A 262 7.67 -9.81 7.49
N THR A 263 8.55 -10.60 8.12
CA THR A 263 8.20 -11.43 9.27
C THR A 263 7.72 -10.57 10.45
N LEU A 264 8.42 -9.49 10.77
CA LEU A 264 8.02 -8.57 11.85
C LEU A 264 6.66 -7.94 11.57
N ARG A 265 6.45 -7.45 10.33
CA ARG A 265 5.21 -6.77 9.96
C ARG A 265 4.00 -7.70 10.04
N ARG A 266 4.16 -8.96 9.58
CA ARG A 266 3.10 -9.97 9.62
C ARG A 266 2.82 -10.48 11.04
N GLN A 267 3.85 -10.69 11.86
CA GLN A 267 3.67 -11.24 13.21
C GLN A 267 3.21 -10.20 14.24
N ARG A 268 3.56 -8.92 14.07
CA ARG A 268 3.36 -7.88 15.10
C ARG A 268 2.38 -6.78 14.69
N GLY A 269 2.04 -6.67 13.41
CA GLY A 269 1.00 -5.77 12.90
C GLY A 269 1.49 -4.35 12.55
N SER A 270 0.54 -3.43 12.47
CA SER A 270 0.73 -2.07 11.92
C SER A 270 1.41 -1.07 12.86
N ALA A 271 1.47 -1.35 14.18
CA ALA A 271 1.95 -0.40 15.18
C ALA A 271 3.49 -0.29 15.28
N LEU A 272 4.23 -1.29 14.79
CA LEU A 272 5.69 -1.23 14.76
C LEU A 272 6.18 -0.21 13.73
N LYS A 273 7.20 0.56 14.10
CA LYS A 273 7.82 1.54 13.21
C LYS A 273 9.16 0.97 12.75
N ILE A 274 9.21 0.48 11.52
CA ILE A 274 10.39 -0.21 10.97
C ILE A 274 11.11 0.74 10.02
N ILE A 275 12.36 1.06 10.33
CA ILE A 275 13.22 1.97 9.60
C ILE A 275 14.46 1.21 9.13
N VAL A 276 14.89 1.46 7.89
CA VAL A 276 16.17 0.96 7.37
C VAL A 276 17.10 2.13 7.14
N ARG A 277 18.24 2.18 7.83
CA ARG A 277 19.29 3.17 7.65
C ARG A 277 20.36 2.62 6.72
N GLU A 278 20.52 3.26 5.58
CA GLU A 278 21.61 2.98 4.64
C GLU A 278 22.90 3.69 5.11
N ASN A 279 23.99 2.94 5.26
CA ASN A 279 25.29 3.50 5.67
C ASN A 279 26.23 3.77 4.48
N ASN A 280 26.12 2.98 3.40
CA ASN A 280 26.93 3.09 2.18
C ASN A 280 26.03 3.18 0.94
N THR A 281 26.52 3.75 -0.16
CA THR A 281 25.86 3.84 -1.48
C THR A 281 25.58 2.45 -2.10
N SER A 282 24.60 1.74 -1.56
CA SER A 282 24.41 0.30 -1.80
C SER A 282 23.01 0.00 -2.31
N LEU A 283 22.02 0.78 -1.88
CA LEU A 283 20.62 0.54 -2.15
C LEU A 283 20.21 1.12 -3.51
N ARG A 284 19.61 0.28 -4.35
CA ARG A 284 18.98 0.70 -5.61
C ARG A 284 17.53 1.08 -5.35
N ALA A 285 16.94 1.89 -6.23
CA ALA A 285 15.52 2.25 -6.16
C ALA A 285 14.57 1.03 -6.19
N THR A 286 14.99 -0.08 -6.81
CA THR A 286 14.27 -1.37 -6.78
C THR A 286 14.26 -2.00 -5.40
N ASP A 287 15.41 -1.98 -4.74
CA ASP A 287 15.63 -2.62 -3.46
C ASP A 287 15.00 -1.79 -2.33
N GLU A 288 15.01 -0.46 -2.46
CA GLU A 288 14.27 0.44 -1.59
C GLU A 288 12.76 0.13 -1.63
N ARG A 289 12.21 -0.05 -2.84
CA ARG A 289 10.80 -0.45 -3.02
C ARG A 289 10.52 -1.83 -2.46
N LEU A 290 11.46 -2.79 -2.57
CA LEU A 290 11.33 -4.10 -1.93
C LEU A 290 11.13 -3.94 -0.42
N LEU A 291 12.01 -3.19 0.24
CA LEU A 291 11.99 -3.03 1.69
C LEU A 291 10.69 -2.33 2.15
N LEU A 292 10.26 -1.30 1.41
CA LEU A 292 8.98 -0.62 1.66
C LEU A 292 7.77 -1.55 1.42
N GLY A 293 7.82 -2.40 0.38
CA GLY A 293 6.78 -3.40 0.07
C GLY A 293 6.72 -4.53 1.10
N CYS A 294 7.85 -4.91 1.68
CA CYS A 294 7.92 -5.89 2.77
C CYS A 294 7.37 -5.36 4.09
N GLY A 295 7.22 -4.05 4.25
CA GLY A 295 6.64 -3.45 5.44
C GLY A 295 7.50 -2.43 6.17
N ALA A 296 8.58 -1.93 5.57
CA ALA A 296 9.33 -0.80 6.14
C ALA A 296 8.51 0.49 6.04
N ASN A 297 8.50 1.30 7.11
CA ASN A 297 7.87 2.63 7.11
C ASN A 297 8.69 3.60 6.25
N MET A 298 10.01 3.55 6.39
CA MET A 298 10.91 4.49 5.73
C MET A 298 12.31 3.90 5.57
N VAL A 299 12.98 4.31 4.51
CA VAL A 299 14.40 4.10 4.29
C VAL A 299 15.11 5.45 4.43
N ILE A 300 16.14 5.50 5.29
CA ILE A 300 16.96 6.69 5.49
C ILE A 300 18.21 6.53 4.60
N PRO A 301 18.38 7.37 3.56
CA PRO A 301 19.48 7.24 2.60
C PRO A 301 20.83 7.58 3.22
N TRP A 302 21.92 7.08 2.62
CA TRP A 302 23.30 7.31 3.09
C TRP A 302 23.70 8.80 3.16
N ASN A 303 23.13 9.63 2.28
CA ASN A 303 23.46 11.06 2.20
C ASN A 303 22.83 11.90 3.33
N ALA A 304 21.93 11.32 4.12
CA ALA A 304 21.36 12.00 5.28
C ALA A 304 22.33 11.93 6.47
N PRO A 305 22.77 13.06 7.05
CA PRO A 305 23.64 13.03 8.24
C PRO A 305 22.88 12.53 9.48
N LEU A 306 23.61 12.19 10.55
CA LEU A 306 23.02 11.69 11.81
C LEU A 306 21.92 12.63 12.37
N SER A 307 22.10 13.95 12.31
CA SER A 307 21.08 14.92 12.74
C SER A 307 19.76 14.76 11.99
N ARG A 308 19.83 14.60 10.65
CA ARG A 308 18.67 14.35 9.80
C ARG A 308 18.06 12.97 10.07
N CYS A 309 18.89 11.95 10.32
CA CYS A 309 18.46 10.61 10.71
C CYS A 309 17.58 10.66 11.98
N LEU A 310 18.02 11.35 13.02
CA LEU A 310 17.26 11.50 14.27
C LEU A 310 15.93 12.26 14.07
N THR A 311 15.92 13.32 13.26
CA THR A 311 14.66 14.02 12.91
C THR A 311 13.68 13.09 12.18
N LEU A 312 14.20 12.26 11.28
CA LEU A 312 13.40 11.30 10.55
C LEU A 312 12.84 10.20 11.46
N ILE A 313 13.63 9.69 12.42
CA ILE A 313 13.16 8.72 13.42
C ILE A 313 12.00 9.28 14.25
N GLU A 314 12.09 10.54 14.66
CA GLU A 314 11.02 11.22 15.40
C GLU A 314 9.75 11.40 14.55
N SER A 315 9.91 11.67 13.24
CA SER A 315 8.77 11.87 12.34
C SER A 315 7.89 10.63 12.13
N VAL A 316 8.41 9.43 12.39
CA VAL A 316 7.66 8.17 12.26
C VAL A 316 6.92 7.82 13.57
N GLN A 317 7.18 8.54 14.68
CA GLN A 317 6.46 8.29 15.93
C GLN A 317 4.96 8.59 15.77
N GLY A 318 4.11 7.72 16.32
CA GLY A 318 2.66 7.79 16.16
C GLY A 318 2.11 7.34 14.79
N GLN A 319 2.97 7.06 13.80
CA GLN A 319 2.51 6.56 12.51
C GLN A 319 2.13 5.08 12.57
N GLN A 320 0.95 4.74 12.06
CA GLN A 320 0.54 3.36 11.83
C GLN A 320 0.77 2.96 10.37
N PHE A 321 1.23 1.73 10.16
CA PHE A 321 1.46 1.19 8.82
C PHE A 321 0.14 0.74 8.18
N SER A 322 -0.30 1.45 7.14
CA SER A 322 -1.59 1.22 6.47
C SER A 322 -1.50 0.42 5.16
N ARG A 323 -0.30 0.16 4.64
CA ARG A 323 -0.15 -0.55 3.35
C ARG A 323 -0.40 -2.05 3.54
N HIS A 324 -0.99 -2.68 2.52
CA HIS A 324 -1.15 -4.13 2.52
C HIS A 324 0.19 -4.82 2.28
N VAL A 325 0.52 -5.81 3.11
CA VAL A 325 1.69 -6.68 2.93
C VAL A 325 1.22 -8.10 2.59
N PRO A 326 1.58 -8.63 1.40
CA PRO A 326 1.25 -10.00 0.99
C PRO A 326 1.66 -11.05 2.02
N GLU A 327 0.91 -12.15 2.09
CA GLU A 327 1.21 -13.25 3.03
C GLU A 327 2.52 -13.97 2.71
N ASP A 328 2.77 -14.23 1.42
CA ASP A 328 3.99 -14.90 0.96
C ASP A 328 5.01 -13.89 0.44
N ILE A 329 6.19 -13.88 1.06
CA ILE A 329 7.33 -13.07 0.65
C ILE A 329 7.86 -13.46 -0.74
N SER A 330 7.61 -14.69 -1.19
CA SER A 330 8.03 -15.13 -2.53
C SER A 330 7.45 -14.22 -3.62
N THR A 331 6.22 -13.72 -3.42
CA THR A 331 5.58 -12.75 -4.31
C THR A 331 6.36 -11.44 -4.36
N LEU A 332 6.72 -10.85 -3.22
CA LEU A 332 7.53 -9.63 -3.12
C LEU A 332 8.95 -9.82 -3.69
N LEU A 333 9.58 -10.96 -3.44
CA LEU A 333 10.90 -11.28 -4.00
C LEU A 333 10.85 -11.49 -5.52
N SER A 334 9.73 -12.02 -6.03
CA SER A 334 9.50 -12.11 -7.48
C SER A 334 9.20 -10.76 -8.11
N MET A 335 8.61 -9.81 -7.36
CA MET A 335 8.36 -8.43 -7.80
C MET A 335 9.65 -7.64 -8.00
N THR A 336 10.73 -8.00 -7.31
CA THR A 336 11.97 -7.21 -7.27
C THR A 336 13.18 -7.94 -7.82
N GLN A 337 13.06 -9.21 -8.22
CA GLN A 337 14.12 -9.85 -8.99
C GLN A 337 14.17 -9.18 -10.37
N PRO A 338 15.21 -8.38 -10.67
CA PRO A 338 15.50 -8.04 -12.06
C PRO A 338 15.82 -9.34 -12.79
N MET A 339 15.73 -9.35 -14.11
CA MET A 339 16.25 -10.47 -14.90
C MET A 339 17.61 -10.92 -14.34
N LYS A 340 17.69 -12.16 -13.86
CA LYS A 340 18.94 -12.75 -13.37
C LYS A 340 19.97 -12.97 -14.48
N LEU A 341 19.56 -12.71 -15.72
CA LEU A 341 20.37 -12.83 -16.91
C LEU A 341 21.36 -11.66 -17.00
N ARG A 342 22.55 -11.97 -17.52
CA ARG A 342 23.61 -11.01 -17.76
C ARG A 342 24.30 -11.35 -19.07
N GLY A 343 24.67 -10.34 -19.83
CA GLY A 343 25.45 -10.49 -21.05
C GLY A 343 24.65 -11.08 -22.20
N TYR A 344 25.34 -11.78 -23.09
CA TYR A 344 24.74 -12.30 -24.33
C TYR A 344 23.66 -13.34 -24.04
N GLN A 345 22.48 -13.15 -24.65
CA GLN A 345 21.36 -14.07 -24.64
C GLN A 345 20.97 -14.41 -26.08
N LYS A 346 20.36 -15.59 -26.28
CA LYS A 346 19.74 -15.94 -27.56
C LYS A 346 18.58 -14.98 -27.85
N TRP A 347 18.27 -14.79 -29.13
CA TRP A 347 17.22 -13.86 -29.57
C TRP A 347 15.87 -14.09 -28.87
N ASP A 348 15.39 -15.35 -28.83
CA ASP A 348 14.13 -15.70 -28.16
C ASP A 348 14.19 -15.41 -26.67
N THR A 349 15.25 -15.87 -25.99
CA THR A 349 15.43 -15.69 -24.56
C THR A 349 15.53 -14.20 -24.19
N PHE A 350 16.13 -13.39 -25.04
CA PHE A 350 16.15 -11.93 -24.88
C PHE A 350 14.73 -11.36 -24.98
N CYS A 351 13.99 -11.71 -26.05
CA CYS A 351 12.64 -11.20 -26.28
C CYS A 351 11.65 -11.65 -25.20
N ASP A 352 11.81 -12.85 -24.65
CA ASP A 352 10.99 -13.36 -23.55
C ASP A 352 11.35 -12.69 -22.23
N ALA A 353 12.64 -12.49 -21.96
CA ALA A 353 13.08 -11.87 -20.71
C ALA A 353 12.68 -10.39 -20.62
N VAL A 354 12.84 -9.62 -21.70
CA VAL A 354 12.37 -8.23 -21.76
C VAL A 354 10.84 -8.18 -21.76
N GLY A 355 10.17 -9.08 -22.50
CA GLY A 355 8.70 -9.18 -22.53
C GLY A 355 8.08 -9.44 -21.16
N ASN A 356 8.62 -10.42 -20.41
CA ASN A 356 8.20 -10.73 -19.04
C ASN A 356 8.40 -9.54 -18.09
N MET A 357 9.44 -8.76 -18.31
CA MET A 357 9.70 -7.57 -17.51
C MET A 357 8.73 -6.43 -17.83
N MET A 358 8.39 -6.23 -19.11
CA MET A 358 7.40 -5.24 -19.55
C MET A 358 5.99 -5.60 -19.07
N SER A 359 5.62 -6.88 -19.14
CA SER A 359 4.31 -7.38 -18.69
C SER A 359 4.14 -7.43 -17.17
N ASN A 360 5.20 -7.20 -16.41
CA ASN A 360 5.13 -7.20 -14.96
C ASN A 360 4.44 -5.91 -14.47
N THR A 361 3.14 -6.03 -14.17
CA THR A 361 2.27 -4.96 -13.65
C THR A 361 2.65 -4.49 -12.24
N LEU A 362 3.58 -5.20 -11.59
CA LEU A 362 4.06 -4.91 -10.24
C LEU A 362 5.34 -4.05 -10.26
N LEU A 363 5.98 -3.90 -11.43
CA LEU A 363 7.00 -2.89 -11.65
C LEU A 363 6.34 -1.55 -12.00
N PRO A 364 6.98 -0.40 -11.69
CA PRO A 364 6.44 0.91 -12.02
C PRO A 364 6.14 0.99 -13.52
N ALA A 365 5.07 1.72 -13.87
CA ALA A 365 4.68 1.93 -15.26
C ALA A 365 5.76 2.64 -16.10
N ASP A 366 6.68 3.36 -15.45
CA ASP A 366 7.74 4.11 -16.10
C ASP A 366 9.12 3.80 -15.50
N GLY A 367 10.11 3.55 -16.37
CA GLY A 367 11.52 3.42 -16.00
C GLY A 367 11.98 1.99 -15.72
N LYS A 368 11.37 0.98 -16.34
CA LYS A 368 11.82 -0.42 -16.27
C LYS A 368 13.21 -0.60 -16.90
N GLY A 369 13.58 0.22 -17.88
CA GLY A 369 14.92 0.26 -18.45
C GLY A 369 14.96 0.96 -19.81
N VAL A 370 16.12 0.93 -20.44
CA VAL A 370 16.32 1.47 -21.79
C VAL A 370 16.76 0.33 -22.71
N MET A 371 16.09 0.22 -23.85
CA MET A 371 16.47 -0.67 -24.94
C MET A 371 17.18 0.13 -26.04
N VAL A 372 18.30 -0.38 -26.54
CA VAL A 372 19.10 0.28 -27.59
C VAL A 372 19.50 -0.71 -28.66
N ALA A 373 19.20 -0.40 -29.92
CA ALA A 373 19.74 -1.12 -31.07
C ALA A 373 20.89 -0.32 -31.69
N LEU A 374 22.09 -0.89 -31.66
CA LEU A 374 23.33 -0.30 -32.16
C LEU A 374 23.71 -0.95 -33.49
N ARG A 375 23.91 -0.13 -34.53
CA ARG A 375 24.40 -0.60 -35.84
C ARG A 375 25.91 -0.33 -35.94
N PRO A 376 26.74 -1.36 -36.13
CA PRO A 376 28.19 -1.18 -36.22
C PRO A 376 28.58 -0.35 -37.46
N VAL A 377 29.78 0.24 -37.44
CA VAL A 377 30.35 0.93 -38.61
C VAL A 377 30.66 -0.06 -39.75
N PRO A 378 30.69 0.37 -41.03
CA PRO A 378 30.94 -0.49 -42.18
C PRO A 378 32.27 -1.28 -42.22
N GLY A 379 33.13 -1.17 -41.21
CA GLY A 379 34.37 -1.96 -41.06
C GLY A 379 34.36 -2.97 -39.91
N ILE A 380 33.32 -2.98 -39.06
CA ILE A 380 33.23 -3.85 -37.88
C ILE A 380 32.02 -4.78 -38.03
N ARG A 381 32.23 -6.08 -37.85
CA ARG A 381 31.12 -7.04 -37.85
C ARG A 381 30.41 -7.05 -36.50
N VAL A 382 29.11 -7.36 -36.48
CA VAL A 382 28.31 -7.33 -35.25
C VAL A 382 28.83 -8.29 -34.17
N GLU A 383 29.46 -9.40 -34.57
CA GLU A 383 30.06 -10.38 -33.67
C GLU A 383 31.34 -9.87 -33.00
N GLN A 384 32.08 -9.01 -33.69
CA GLN A 384 33.24 -8.32 -33.11
C GLN A 384 32.77 -7.25 -32.11
N ALA A 385 31.74 -6.49 -32.46
CA ALA A 385 31.12 -5.53 -31.55
C ALA A 385 30.57 -6.22 -30.28
N LEU A 386 30.00 -7.42 -30.41
CA LEU A 386 29.56 -8.25 -29.28
C LEU A 386 30.71 -8.62 -28.35
N THR A 387 31.89 -8.93 -28.89
CA THR A 387 33.07 -9.31 -28.09
C THR A 387 33.58 -8.15 -27.23
N LEU A 388 33.41 -6.92 -27.71
CA LEU A 388 33.77 -5.69 -27.01
C LEU A 388 32.75 -5.32 -25.92
N CYS A 389 31.52 -5.80 -26.02
CA CYS A 389 30.47 -5.47 -25.06
C CYS A 389 30.58 -6.34 -23.80
N ARG A 390 30.94 -5.74 -22.66
CA ARG A 390 31.05 -6.46 -21.39
C ARG A 390 30.24 -5.77 -20.29
N PRO A 391 28.93 -6.10 -20.17
CA PRO A 391 28.14 -5.57 -19.08
C PRO A 391 28.62 -6.12 -17.74
N ASN A 392 28.79 -5.22 -16.76
CA ASN A 392 29.21 -5.58 -15.40
C ASN A 392 28.03 -5.89 -14.48
N ARG A 393 26.83 -5.40 -14.79
CA ARG A 393 25.63 -5.52 -13.95
C ARG A 393 24.74 -6.66 -14.40
N THR A 394 24.09 -7.32 -13.44
CA THR A 394 23.00 -8.26 -13.68
C THR A 394 21.73 -7.50 -14.06
N GLY A 395 21.00 -7.97 -15.06
CA GLY A 395 19.88 -7.25 -15.69
C GLY A 395 20.26 -6.51 -16.98
N ASP A 396 21.55 -6.36 -17.27
CA ASP A 396 22.04 -5.86 -18.55
C ASP A 396 22.26 -7.05 -19.48
N ILE A 397 21.39 -7.18 -20.47
CA ILE A 397 21.43 -8.27 -21.44
C ILE A 397 21.55 -7.71 -22.85
N MET A 398 22.04 -8.56 -23.75
CA MET A 398 22.23 -8.19 -25.13
C MET A 398 22.00 -9.36 -26.07
N THR A 399 21.59 -9.05 -27.30
CA THR A 399 21.42 -10.01 -28.38
C THR A 399 21.94 -9.40 -29.69
N ILE A 400 22.11 -10.24 -30.70
CA ILE A 400 22.49 -9.83 -32.05
C ILE A 400 21.44 -10.35 -33.04
N GLY A 401 21.05 -9.51 -33.99
CA GLY A 401 20.10 -9.85 -35.05
C GLY A 401 20.02 -8.75 -36.09
N ASP A 402 19.77 -9.11 -37.35
CA ASP A 402 19.71 -8.17 -38.48
C ASP A 402 20.92 -7.20 -38.57
N ASN A 403 22.13 -7.73 -38.34
CA ASN A 403 23.38 -6.95 -38.30
C ASN A 403 23.35 -5.76 -37.31
N ARG A 404 22.55 -5.87 -36.26
CA ARG A 404 22.46 -4.93 -35.14
C ARG A 404 22.76 -5.64 -33.83
N LEU A 405 23.35 -4.90 -32.92
CA LEU A 405 23.58 -5.30 -31.54
C LEU A 405 22.51 -4.64 -30.68
N VAL A 406 21.62 -5.43 -30.10
CA VAL A 406 20.52 -4.93 -29.27
C VAL A 406 20.88 -5.15 -27.80
N LEU A 407 20.78 -4.09 -27.01
CA LEU A 407 21.03 -4.07 -25.57
C LEU A 407 19.76 -3.69 -24.84
N PHE A 408 19.57 -4.31 -23.68
CA PHE A 408 18.56 -3.90 -22.72
C PHE A 408 19.25 -3.61 -21.39
N LEU A 409 19.12 -2.38 -20.90
CA LEU A 409 19.72 -1.91 -19.66
C LEU A 409 18.62 -1.70 -18.61
N SER A 410 18.58 -2.59 -17.62
CA SER A 410 17.55 -2.57 -16.57
C SER A 410 17.71 -1.35 -15.66
N PHE A 411 16.61 -0.66 -15.38
CA PHE A 411 16.54 0.53 -14.51
C PHE A 411 17.52 1.67 -14.86
N CYS A 412 17.93 1.75 -16.13
CA CYS A 412 18.72 2.85 -16.66
C CYS A 412 17.79 4.01 -17.08
N ARG A 413 18.18 5.25 -16.79
CA ARG A 413 17.51 6.45 -17.32
C ARG A 413 18.12 6.83 -18.65
N VAL A 414 17.34 7.42 -19.54
CA VAL A 414 17.80 7.87 -20.87
C VAL A 414 19.02 8.80 -20.76
N ASN A 415 19.02 9.71 -19.78
CA ASN A 415 20.10 10.66 -19.57
C ASN A 415 21.42 9.99 -19.16
N ASP A 416 21.36 8.81 -18.54
CA ASP A 416 22.52 8.05 -18.08
C ASP A 416 22.99 7.01 -19.11
N LEU A 417 22.33 6.92 -20.27
CA LEU A 417 22.60 5.91 -21.28
C LEU A 417 24.03 6.01 -21.82
N ASP A 418 24.49 7.22 -22.16
CA ASP A 418 25.84 7.43 -22.70
C ASP A 418 26.91 7.05 -21.67
N THR A 419 26.69 7.40 -20.40
CA THR A 419 27.56 6.99 -19.28
C THR A 419 27.56 5.47 -19.11
N ALA A 420 26.41 4.81 -19.22
CA ALA A 420 26.31 3.37 -19.14
C ALA A 420 27.05 2.68 -20.30
N LEU A 421 26.88 3.15 -21.53
CA LEU A 421 27.56 2.59 -22.70
C LEU A 421 29.09 2.76 -22.60
N ASN A 422 29.59 3.88 -22.11
CA ASN A 422 31.03 4.10 -21.88
C ASN A 422 31.63 3.14 -20.83
N HIS A 423 30.82 2.66 -19.88
CA HIS A 423 31.24 1.64 -18.92
C HIS A 423 31.17 0.21 -19.46
N ILE A 424 30.28 -0.04 -20.42
CA ILE A 424 30.07 -1.36 -21.03
C ILE A 424 31.09 -1.63 -22.14
N PHE A 425 31.47 -0.60 -22.90
CA PHE A 425 32.41 -0.71 -24.01
C PHE A 425 33.82 -0.20 -23.63
N PRO A 426 34.88 -0.91 -24.04
CA PRO A 426 36.26 -0.50 -23.80
C PRO A 426 36.73 0.66 -24.67
N LEU A 427 36.00 0.95 -25.74
CA LEU A 427 36.28 1.99 -26.72
C LEU A 427 35.10 2.96 -26.79
N PRO A 428 35.32 4.22 -27.23
CA PRO A 428 34.24 5.16 -27.49
C PRO A 428 33.19 4.57 -28.42
N THR A 429 31.92 4.69 -28.05
CA THR A 429 30.81 4.09 -28.81
C THR A 429 30.67 4.66 -30.23
N GLY A 430 31.07 5.92 -30.44
CA GLY A 430 31.07 6.57 -31.76
C GLY A 430 32.05 5.96 -32.78
N ASP A 431 33.12 5.29 -32.32
CA ASP A 431 34.07 4.62 -33.21
C ASP A 431 33.60 3.22 -33.62
N ILE A 432 32.75 2.62 -32.78
CA ILE A 432 32.25 1.25 -32.96
C ILE A 432 30.93 1.24 -33.74
N PHE A 433 30.06 2.22 -33.49
CA PHE A 433 28.69 2.24 -33.98
C PHE A 433 28.39 3.48 -34.82
N SER A 434 27.79 3.26 -35.99
CA SER A 434 27.41 4.32 -36.93
C SER A 434 26.04 4.91 -36.61
N ASN A 435 25.11 4.08 -36.11
CA ASN A 435 23.75 4.50 -35.83
C ASN A 435 23.22 3.80 -34.56
N ARG A 436 22.35 4.49 -33.82
CA ARG A 436 21.69 3.97 -32.63
C ARG A 436 20.21 4.31 -32.63
N MET A 437 19.37 3.33 -32.32
CA MET A 437 17.95 3.54 -32.04
C MET A 437 17.70 3.26 -30.56
N ILE A 438 16.91 4.10 -29.91
CA ILE A 438 16.71 4.09 -28.46
C ILE A 438 15.21 4.03 -28.19
N TRP A 439 14.81 3.10 -27.32
CA TRP A 439 13.45 2.98 -26.79
C TRP A 439 13.52 2.95 -25.27
N PHE A 440 12.75 3.82 -24.62
CA PHE A 440 12.79 3.99 -23.16
C PHE A 440 11.41 3.97 -22.52
N GLU A 441 10.35 4.16 -23.30
CA GLU A 441 8.98 4.03 -22.82
C GLU A 441 8.54 2.56 -22.94
N ASP A 442 7.90 2.04 -21.91
CA ASP A 442 7.46 0.64 -21.84
C ASP A 442 6.57 0.23 -23.03
N ASN A 443 5.72 1.14 -23.51
CA ASN A 443 4.88 0.93 -24.69
C ASN A 443 5.70 0.80 -25.97
N THR A 444 6.73 1.64 -26.14
CA THR A 444 7.60 1.61 -27.32
C THR A 444 8.49 0.38 -27.34
N ILE A 445 9.00 -0.04 -26.17
CA ILE A 445 9.77 -1.27 -26.00
C ILE A 445 8.89 -2.48 -26.33
N SER A 446 7.65 -2.51 -25.82
CA SER A 446 6.70 -3.61 -26.10
C SER A 446 6.32 -3.69 -27.59
N ALA A 447 6.09 -2.55 -28.24
CA ALA A 447 5.81 -2.50 -29.67
C ALA A 447 7.00 -2.98 -30.51
N GLU A 448 8.23 -2.56 -30.14
CA GLU A 448 9.45 -3.01 -30.82
C GLU A 448 9.69 -4.51 -30.60
N LEU A 449 9.42 -5.05 -29.41
CA LEU A 449 9.52 -6.50 -29.17
C LEU A 449 8.61 -7.32 -30.09
N VAL A 450 7.42 -6.81 -30.44
CA VAL A 450 6.53 -7.44 -31.42
C VAL A 450 7.16 -7.45 -32.81
N GLN A 451 7.82 -6.36 -33.22
CA GLN A 451 8.55 -6.29 -34.49
C GLN A 451 9.79 -7.20 -34.50
N MET A 452 10.53 -7.23 -33.39
CA MET A 452 11.69 -8.10 -33.20
C MET A 452 11.33 -9.59 -33.24
N ARG A 453 10.15 -9.97 -32.75
CA ARG A 453 9.62 -11.34 -32.82
C ARG A 453 9.15 -11.73 -34.23
N ALA A 454 8.90 -10.77 -35.10
CA ALA A 454 8.50 -11.02 -36.49
C ALA A 454 9.70 -11.28 -37.43
N LEU A 455 10.94 -11.12 -36.95
CA LEU A 455 12.16 -11.43 -37.71
C LEU A 455 12.34 -12.95 -37.87
N GLN A 456 12.62 -13.39 -39.10
CA GLN A 456 12.80 -14.80 -39.45
C GLN A 456 14.05 -15.40 -38.74
N PRO A 457 14.00 -16.67 -38.28
CA PRO A 457 15.11 -17.33 -37.57
C PRO A 457 16.42 -17.42 -38.36
N GLU A 458 16.37 -17.30 -39.69
CA GLU A 458 17.54 -17.32 -40.58
C GLU A 458 18.45 -16.09 -40.41
N GLN A 459 17.92 -14.99 -39.87
CA GLN A 459 18.68 -13.75 -39.61
C GLN A 459 19.30 -13.73 -38.20
N TRP A 460 19.16 -14.80 -37.43
CA TRP A 460 19.79 -14.95 -36.12
C TRP A 460 21.25 -15.34 -36.28
N VAL A 461 22.11 -14.33 -36.24
CA VAL A 461 23.56 -14.54 -36.29
C VAL A 461 24.00 -15.18 -34.97
N LYS A 462 24.72 -16.30 -35.05
CA LYS A 462 25.32 -16.96 -33.88
C LYS A 462 26.63 -16.26 -33.53
N PRO A 463 26.97 -16.12 -32.23
CA PRO A 463 28.26 -15.57 -31.83
C PRO A 463 29.38 -16.45 -32.38
N ILE A 464 30.53 -15.84 -32.70
CA ILE A 464 31.74 -16.58 -33.08
C ILE A 464 32.06 -17.55 -31.95
N ALA A 465 32.27 -18.82 -32.28
CA ALA A 465 32.67 -19.83 -31.31
C ALA A 465 34.04 -19.45 -30.73
N ILE A 466 34.05 -18.88 -29.53
CA ILE A 466 35.26 -18.65 -28.77
C ILE A 466 35.74 -20.04 -28.33
N LYS A 467 36.75 -20.60 -29.03
CA LYS A 467 37.55 -21.70 -28.47
C LYS A 467 38.11 -21.18 -27.15
N SER A 468 37.78 -21.88 -26.07
CA SER A 468 38.15 -21.58 -24.69
C SER A 468 39.64 -21.80 -24.46
N ASP A 469 40.47 -20.99 -25.11
CA ASP A 469 41.91 -20.89 -24.83
C ASP A 469 42.38 -19.51 -25.28
N ALA A 470 42.15 -18.50 -24.44
CA ALA A 470 42.82 -17.21 -24.61
C ALA A 470 42.95 -16.50 -23.25
N LYS A 471 44.19 -16.46 -22.77
CA LYS A 471 44.68 -15.52 -21.75
C LYS A 471 44.08 -14.12 -22.00
N PRO A 472 43.79 -13.32 -20.95
CA PRO A 472 43.17 -12.01 -21.12
C PRO A 472 44.03 -11.13 -22.05
N ILE A 473 43.55 -10.91 -23.28
CA ILE A 473 44.33 -10.23 -24.34
C ILE A 473 44.50 -8.71 -24.04
N LEU A 474 43.81 -8.18 -23.02
CA LEU A 474 44.09 -6.84 -22.50
C LEU A 474 43.92 -6.78 -20.97
N ASN A 475 45.04 -6.58 -20.27
CA ASN A 475 45.06 -6.18 -18.85
C ASN A 475 44.61 -4.74 -18.72
N ALA A 476 43.32 -4.45 -18.79
CA ALA A 476 42.77 -3.11 -18.56
C ALA A 476 41.53 -3.14 -17.67
N ARG A 477 41.45 -2.21 -16.71
CA ARG A 477 40.30 -1.96 -15.83
C ARG A 477 39.84 -0.51 -15.97
N HIS A 478 38.53 -0.29 -15.94
CA HIS A 478 37.93 1.04 -16.00
C HIS A 478 37.82 1.63 -14.59
N ASP A 479 38.48 2.76 -14.34
CA ASP A 479 38.58 3.40 -13.01
C ASP A 479 37.50 4.48 -12.79
N GLY A 480 36.37 4.37 -13.49
CA GLY A 480 35.26 5.33 -13.44
C GLY A 480 35.44 6.61 -14.27
N HIS A 481 36.63 6.86 -14.84
CA HIS A 481 36.88 7.98 -15.78
C HIS A 481 37.54 7.54 -17.09
N VAL A 482 38.50 6.60 -17.06
CA VAL A 482 39.24 6.12 -18.25
C VAL A 482 39.62 4.65 -18.09
N TRP A 483 39.70 3.92 -19.20
CA TRP A 483 40.31 2.58 -19.26
C TRP A 483 41.82 2.66 -19.01
N ARG A 484 42.29 2.07 -17.90
CA ARG A 484 43.72 2.00 -17.57
C ARG A 484 44.22 0.58 -17.65
N ARG A 485 45.41 0.40 -18.23
CA ARG A 485 46.08 -0.90 -18.21
C ARG A 485 46.54 -1.22 -16.79
N VAL A 486 46.22 -2.42 -16.29
CA VAL A 486 46.73 -2.92 -15.01
C VAL A 486 48.10 -3.54 -15.30
N PRO A 487 49.20 -3.01 -14.73
CA PRO A 487 50.50 -3.64 -14.91
C PRO A 487 50.49 -5.02 -14.24
N GLU A 488 50.90 -6.04 -14.99
CA GLU A 488 51.14 -7.37 -14.42
C GLU A 488 52.45 -7.31 -13.61
N PRO A 489 52.43 -7.66 -12.31
CA PRO A 489 53.64 -7.73 -11.53
C PRO A 489 54.47 -8.94 -11.98
N LEU A 490 55.56 -8.69 -12.73
CA LEU A 490 56.58 -9.69 -12.95
C LEU A 490 57.40 -9.86 -11.66
N ARG A 491 57.26 -11.03 -11.00
CA ARG A 491 58.24 -11.45 -9.98
C ARG A 491 59.53 -11.86 -10.70
N LEU A 492 60.64 -11.20 -10.39
CA LEU A 492 61.97 -11.50 -10.93
C LEU A 492 62.69 -12.67 -10.26
N LEU A 493 62.05 -13.38 -9.33
CA LEU A 493 62.64 -14.53 -8.63
C LEU A 493 61.70 -15.74 -8.73
N THR A 494 62.21 -16.81 -9.32
CA THR A 494 61.61 -18.15 -9.30
C THR A 494 61.83 -18.76 -7.92
N ASP A 495 60.76 -19.17 -7.25
CA ASP A 495 60.77 -19.95 -5.99
C ASP A 495 61.38 -21.34 -6.22
N ASN A 496 62.71 -21.40 -6.37
CA ASN A 496 63.50 -22.63 -6.31
C ASN A 496 64.91 -22.29 -5.82
N ALA A 497 65.04 -21.93 -4.54
CA ALA A 497 66.24 -22.16 -3.71
C ALA A 497 66.04 -21.63 -2.27
N GLU A 498 64.99 -22.06 -1.56
CA GLU A 498 65.06 -22.12 -0.09
C GLU A 498 65.03 -23.59 0.32
N ASN A 499 66.17 -24.24 0.10
CA ASN A 499 66.58 -25.47 0.78
C ASN A 499 68.11 -25.58 0.67
N ALA A 500 68.82 -25.00 1.65
CA ALA A 500 70.17 -25.35 2.12
C ALA A 500 70.54 -24.30 3.19
N SER A 501 70.23 -24.54 4.46
CA SER A 501 71.08 -25.20 5.46
C SER A 501 72.01 -24.25 6.22
N SER A 502 72.04 -24.47 7.53
CA SER A 502 72.87 -23.91 8.62
C SER A 502 72.57 -22.51 9.11
#